data_AF-A0AAV8AHQ2-F1
#
_entry.id   AF-A0AAV8AHQ2-F1
#
_cell.length_a   1.000
_cell.length_b   1.000
_cell.length_c   1.000
_cell.angle_alpha   90.00
_cell.angle_beta   90.00
_cell.angle_gamma   90.00
#
_symmetry.space_group_name_H-M   'P 1'
#
loop_
_entity.id
_entity.type
_entity.pdbx_description
1 polymer ?
#
loop_
_entity_poly.entity_id
_entity_poly.type
_entity_poly.pdbx_seq_one_letter_code
_entity_poly.pdbx_strand_id
1 'polypeptide(L)'
;MFKHQARYLVERQDDELWKYALNPENEFRDQLVNQVTSTALPESQDADEVSVTVRAFMQADLPNELIDLLEKIMLKQTPFSDNPSLQNLLILTAIKADKSRVMEYITRLDNFDGSNIANVSIGEGLYEEAFTIF
;
A
#
# COMPACT_ATOMS: atom_id res chain seq x y z
N MET A 1 8.57 1.90 -22.24
CA MET A 1 9.47 3.02 -21.89
C MET A 1 9.48 3.26 -20.38
N PHE A 2 8.32 3.48 -19.73
CA PHE A 2 8.23 3.74 -18.28
C PHE A 2 8.65 2.59 -17.35
N LYS A 3 8.70 1.34 -17.82
CA LYS A 3 9.17 0.18 -17.01
C LYS A 3 10.58 0.38 -16.42
N HIS A 4 11.52 0.90 -17.22
CA HIS A 4 12.88 1.15 -16.73
C HIS A 4 12.96 2.33 -15.77
N GLN A 5 12.14 3.36 -16.01
CA GLN A 5 12.06 4.53 -15.13
C GLN A 5 11.43 4.19 -13.78
N ALA A 6 10.39 3.35 -13.77
CA ALA A 6 9.75 2.86 -12.55
C ALA A 6 10.71 2.01 -11.72
N ARG A 7 11.44 1.08 -12.35
CA ARG A 7 12.48 0.29 -11.66
C ARG A 7 13.57 1.18 -11.08
N TYR A 8 14.09 2.11 -11.88
CA TYR A 8 15.11 3.06 -11.40
C TYR A 8 14.63 3.91 -10.22
N LEU A 9 13.38 4.40 -10.27
CA LEU A 9 12.80 5.19 -9.19
C LEU A 9 12.73 4.38 -7.87
N VAL A 10 12.32 3.12 -7.96
CA VAL A 10 12.24 2.20 -6.83
C VAL A 10 13.63 1.86 -6.29
N GLU A 11 14.57 1.45 -7.15
CA GLU A 11 15.96 1.11 -6.79
C GLU A 11 16.73 2.29 -6.20
N ARG A 12 16.43 3.53 -6.64
CA ARG A 12 17.14 4.72 -6.18
C ARG A 12 16.74 5.14 -4.77
N GLN A 13 15.51 4.80 -4.34
CA GLN A 13 14.97 5.07 -3.00
C GLN A 13 15.13 6.53 -2.54
N ASP A 14 15.15 7.48 -3.48
CA ASP A 14 15.44 8.88 -3.20
C ASP A 14 14.14 9.67 -3.02
N ASP A 15 13.95 10.24 -1.82
CA ASP A 15 12.73 10.95 -1.44
C ASP A 15 12.46 12.18 -2.33
N GLU A 16 13.48 12.91 -2.76
CA GLU A 16 13.32 14.08 -3.63
C GLU A 16 12.94 13.66 -5.05
N LEU A 17 13.51 12.55 -5.54
CA LEU A 17 13.14 11.96 -6.82
C LEU A 17 11.69 11.47 -6.82
N TRP A 18 11.23 10.87 -5.71
CA TRP A 18 9.83 10.48 -5.54
C TRP A 18 8.89 11.68 -5.55
N LYS A 19 9.22 12.77 -4.85
CA LYS A 19 8.42 14.01 -4.87
C LYS A 19 8.33 14.60 -6.28
N TYR A 20 9.44 14.63 -7.00
CA TYR A 20 9.47 15.13 -8.38
C TYR A 20 8.62 14.24 -9.30
N ALA A 21 8.77 12.93 -9.19
CA ALA A 21 8.08 11.95 -10.02
C ALA A 21 6.55 11.92 -9.76
N LEU A 22 6.15 12.07 -8.49
CA LEU A 22 4.75 12.06 -8.04
C LEU A 22 4.11 13.46 -8.02
N ASN A 23 4.78 14.48 -8.57
CA ASN A 23 4.23 15.82 -8.65
C ASN A 23 2.88 15.81 -9.41
N PRO A 24 1.80 16.39 -8.85
CA PRO A 24 0.51 16.50 -9.54
C PRO A 24 0.56 17.17 -10.91
N GLU A 25 1.55 18.04 -11.17
CA GLU A 25 1.76 18.71 -12.47
C GLU A 25 2.43 17.80 -13.51
N ASN A 26 2.91 16.62 -13.13
CA ASN A 26 3.54 15.68 -14.04
C ASN A 26 2.47 14.91 -14.86
N GLU A 27 2.40 15.19 -16.16
CA GLU A 27 1.46 14.53 -17.10
C GLU A 27 1.63 13.00 -17.18
N PHE A 28 2.80 12.48 -16.80
CA PHE A 28 3.10 11.04 -16.83
C PHE A 28 3.02 10.37 -15.45
N ARG A 29 2.56 11.09 -14.41
CA ARG A 29 2.45 10.57 -13.03
C ARG A 29 1.71 9.24 -12.98
N ASP A 30 0.52 9.18 -13.56
CA ASP A 30 -0.33 7.98 -13.51
C ASP A 30 0.31 6.80 -14.24
N GLN A 31 0.96 7.06 -15.38
CA GLN A 31 1.65 6.02 -16.14
C GLN A 31 2.84 5.46 -15.35
N LEU A 32 3.58 6.32 -14.66
CA LEU A 32 4.70 5.92 -13.82
C LEU A 32 4.24 5.11 -12.61
N VAL A 33 3.23 5.60 -11.89
CA VAL A 33 2.66 4.91 -10.73
C VAL A 33 2.12 3.54 -11.12
N ASN A 34 1.41 3.43 -12.24
CA ASN A 34 0.92 2.16 -12.76
C ASN A 34 2.06 1.15 -13.04
N GLN A 35 3.19 1.61 -13.57
CA GLN A 35 4.36 0.74 -13.82
C GLN A 35 5.08 0.36 -12.53
N VAL A 36 5.14 1.25 -11.54
CA VAL A 36 5.68 0.96 -10.21
C VAL A 36 4.86 -0.15 -9.54
N THR A 37 3.54 0.00 -9.50
CA THR A 37 2.65 -0.94 -8.80
C THR A 37 2.48 -2.26 -9.53
N SER A 38 2.52 -2.26 -10.86
CA SER A 38 2.24 -3.47 -11.65
C SER A 38 3.48 -4.25 -12.05
N THR A 39 4.67 -3.65 -11.98
CA THR A 39 5.90 -4.28 -12.47
C THR A 39 7.08 -4.13 -11.53
N ALA A 40 7.47 -2.89 -11.16
CA ALA A 40 8.71 -2.69 -10.41
C ALA A 40 8.66 -3.32 -9.01
N LEU A 41 7.65 -3.00 -8.19
CA LEU A 41 7.56 -3.53 -6.84
C LEU A 41 7.20 -5.02 -6.76
N PRO A 42 6.30 -5.58 -7.59
CA PRO A 42 6.04 -7.01 -7.55
C PRO A 42 7.23 -7.88 -7.98
N GLU A 43 8.22 -7.32 -8.68
CA GLU A 43 9.49 -7.99 -9.02
C GLU A 43 10.57 -7.74 -7.94
N SER A 44 10.37 -6.76 -7.05
CA SER A 44 11.29 -6.44 -5.96
C SER A 44 11.22 -7.48 -4.85
N GLN A 45 12.38 -7.80 -4.29
CA GLN A 45 12.53 -8.60 -3.07
C GLN A 45 13.12 -7.79 -1.92
N ASP A 46 13.24 -6.47 -2.09
CA ASP A 46 13.81 -5.57 -1.08
C ASP A 46 12.70 -4.90 -0.25
N ALA A 47 12.76 -5.12 1.07
CA ALA A 47 11.82 -4.53 2.03
C ALA A 47 11.90 -3.00 2.06
N ASP A 48 13.09 -2.45 1.84
CA ASP A 48 13.32 -1.01 1.89
C ASP A 48 12.71 -0.35 0.64
N GLU A 49 12.77 -0.99 -0.52
CA GLU A 49 12.14 -0.50 -1.76
C GLU A 49 10.62 -0.38 -1.61
N VAL A 50 9.98 -1.40 -1.02
CA VAL A 50 8.55 -1.37 -0.68
C VAL A 50 8.26 -0.25 0.32
N SER A 51 9.04 -0.16 1.39
CA SER A 51 8.83 0.81 2.47
C SER A 51 8.96 2.26 2.02
N VAL A 52 9.95 2.58 1.18
CA VAL A 52 10.14 3.93 0.63
C VAL A 52 9.03 4.28 -0.35
N THR A 53 8.63 3.36 -1.23
CA THR A 53 7.54 3.60 -2.17
C THR A 53 6.21 3.85 -1.46
N VAL A 54 5.90 3.03 -0.45
CA VAL A 54 4.72 3.21 0.41
C VAL A 54 4.72 4.60 1.05
N ARG A 55 5.85 5.02 1.64
CA ARG A 55 6.00 6.35 2.24
C ARG A 55 5.78 7.46 1.20
N ALA A 56 6.34 7.31 0.01
CA ALA A 56 6.18 8.28 -1.07
C ALA A 56 4.71 8.41 -1.49
N PHE A 57 3.97 7.31 -1.59
CA PHE A 57 2.54 7.33 -1.94
C PHE A 57 1.70 7.98 -0.84
N MET A 58 2.00 7.69 0.44
CA MET A 58 1.35 8.36 1.57
C MET A 58 1.60 9.88 1.55
N GLN A 59 2.82 10.32 1.25
CA GLN A 59 3.17 11.74 1.17
C GLN A 59 2.54 12.44 -0.04
N ALA A 60 2.32 11.69 -1.13
CA ALA A 60 1.72 12.19 -2.36
C ALA A 60 0.18 12.12 -2.38
N ASP A 61 -0.44 11.74 -1.24
CA ASP A 61 -1.89 11.58 -1.07
C ASP A 61 -2.52 10.63 -2.11
N LEU A 62 -1.88 9.47 -2.31
CA LEU A 62 -2.29 8.42 -3.26
C LEU A 62 -2.80 7.15 -2.53
N PRO A 63 -3.95 7.21 -1.83
CA PRO A 63 -4.42 6.07 -1.05
C PRO A 63 -4.93 4.91 -1.91
N ASN A 64 -5.50 5.17 -3.08
CA ASN A 64 -6.03 4.13 -3.96
C ASN A 64 -4.89 3.30 -4.57
N GLU A 65 -3.85 3.97 -5.03
CA GLU A 65 -2.66 3.36 -5.62
C GLU A 65 -1.87 2.58 -4.56
N LEU A 66 -1.89 3.06 -3.30
CA LEU A 66 -1.34 2.34 -2.16
C LEU A 66 -2.11 1.05 -1.86
N ILE A 67 -3.44 1.08 -1.89
CA ILE A 67 -4.28 -0.12 -1.73
C ILE A 67 -3.96 -1.13 -2.84
N ASP A 68 -4.01 -0.69 -4.11
CA ASP A 68 -3.73 -1.55 -5.27
C ASP A 68 -2.33 -2.18 -5.20
N LEU A 69 -1.34 -1.41 -4.73
CA LEU A 69 0.02 -1.91 -4.53
C LEU A 69 0.06 -3.01 -3.46
N LEU A 70 -0.48 -2.71 -2.28
CA LEU A 70 -0.45 -3.62 -1.14
C LEU A 70 -1.23 -4.90 -1.44
N GLU A 71 -2.40 -4.80 -2.08
CA GLU A 71 -3.16 -5.98 -2.54
C GLU A 71 -2.31 -6.89 -3.43
N LYS A 72 -1.60 -6.33 -4.43
CA LYS A 72 -0.74 -7.13 -5.32
C LYS A 72 0.41 -7.81 -4.57
N ILE A 73 1.01 -7.13 -3.58
CA ILE A 73 2.07 -7.71 -2.75
C ILE A 73 1.50 -8.86 -1.89
N MET A 74 0.33 -8.66 -1.28
CA MET A 74 -0.34 -9.68 -0.46
C MET A 74 -0.74 -10.90 -1.31
N LEU A 75 -1.35 -10.69 -2.49
CA LEU A 75 -1.84 -11.75 -3.38
C LEU A 75 -0.74 -12.67 -3.94
N LYS A 76 0.47 -12.14 -4.14
CA LYS A 76 1.57 -12.93 -4.71
C LYS A 76 2.31 -13.81 -3.69
N GLN A 77 1.87 -13.85 -2.42
CA GLN A 77 2.56 -14.57 -1.34
C GLN A 77 4.07 -14.27 -1.33
N THR A 78 4.39 -12.98 -1.47
CA THR A 78 5.77 -12.50 -1.40
C THR A 78 6.31 -12.69 0.03
N PRO A 79 7.63 -12.58 0.26
CA PRO A 79 8.19 -12.56 1.62
C PRO A 79 7.59 -11.47 2.52
N PHE A 80 6.93 -10.47 1.92
CA PHE A 80 6.28 -9.36 2.59
C PHE A 80 4.83 -9.64 2.97
N SER A 81 4.20 -10.69 2.43
CA SER A 81 2.79 -11.01 2.65
C SER A 81 2.46 -11.24 4.12
N ASP A 82 3.41 -11.76 4.89
CA ASP A 82 3.26 -12.01 6.33
C ASP A 82 3.74 -10.85 7.20
N ASN A 83 4.11 -9.70 6.61
CA ASN A 83 4.62 -8.56 7.36
C ASN A 83 3.47 -7.85 8.11
N PRO A 84 3.46 -7.84 9.46
CA PRO A 84 2.40 -7.22 10.25
C PRO A 84 2.19 -5.74 9.94
N SER A 85 3.28 -4.99 9.72
CA SER A 85 3.21 -3.55 9.44
C SER A 85 2.55 -3.26 8.10
N LEU A 86 2.80 -4.08 7.07
CA LEU A 86 2.17 -3.92 5.75
C LEU A 86 0.70 -4.32 5.77
N GLN A 87 0.35 -5.39 6.49
CA GLN A 87 -1.06 -5.78 6.67
C GLN A 87 -1.85 -4.70 7.42
N ASN A 88 -1.28 -4.18 8.52
CA ASN A 88 -1.86 -3.06 9.26
C ASN A 88 -2.07 -1.84 8.35
N LEU A 89 -1.07 -1.51 7.54
CA LEU A 89 -1.16 -0.35 6.66
C LEU A 89 -2.23 -0.53 5.58
N LEU A 90 -2.36 -1.72 4.98
CA LEU A 90 -3.41 -2.02 4.01
C LEU A 90 -4.79 -1.78 4.62
N ILE A 91 -5.05 -2.35 5.79
CA ILE A 91 -6.34 -2.23 6.46
C ILE A 91 -6.61 -0.77 6.86
N LEU A 92 -5.64 -0.08 7.48
CA LEU A 92 -5.80 1.32 7.88
C LEU A 92 -6.04 2.26 6.69
N THR A 93 -5.39 2.01 5.56
CA THR A 93 -5.59 2.78 4.33
C THR A 93 -6.99 2.51 3.77
N ALA A 94 -7.42 1.26 3.76
CA ALA A 94 -8.77 0.87 3.34
C ALA A 94 -9.86 1.49 4.21
N ILE A 95 -9.71 1.50 5.53
CA ILE A 95 -10.65 2.16 6.45
C ILE A 95 -10.86 3.63 6.07
N LYS A 96 -9.81 4.32 5.62
CA LYS A 96 -9.89 5.74 5.24
C LYS A 96 -10.40 5.96 3.82
N ALA A 97 -10.02 5.11 2.86
CA ALA A 97 -10.24 5.36 1.43
C ALA A 97 -11.34 4.48 0.80
N ASP A 98 -11.48 3.22 1.23
CA ASP A 98 -12.47 2.29 0.72
C ASP A 98 -12.92 1.30 1.81
N LYS A 99 -13.91 1.73 2.61
CA LYS A 99 -14.46 0.95 3.73
C LYS A 99 -15.05 -0.40 3.30
N SER A 100 -15.46 -0.53 2.04
CA SER A 100 -16.14 -1.74 1.54
C SER A 100 -15.24 -2.98 1.50
N ARG A 101 -13.91 -2.79 1.46
CA ARG A 101 -12.93 -3.88 1.37
C ARG A 101 -12.36 -4.31 2.72
N VAL A 102 -12.61 -3.54 3.78
CA VAL A 102 -11.99 -3.75 5.11
C VAL A 102 -12.32 -5.14 5.66
N MET A 103 -13.58 -5.57 5.53
CA MET A 103 -14.03 -6.90 5.95
C MET A 103 -13.32 -8.04 5.22
N GLU A 104 -13.09 -7.89 3.90
CA GLU A 104 -12.34 -8.87 3.12
C GLU A 104 -10.90 -8.99 3.64
N TYR A 105 -10.25 -7.87 3.95
CA TYR A 105 -8.88 -7.90 4.44
C TYR A 105 -8.78 -8.52 5.84
N ILE A 106 -9.69 -8.17 6.75
CA ILE A 106 -9.74 -8.75 8.11
C ILE A 106 -9.89 -10.27 8.06
N THR A 107 -10.67 -10.79 7.11
CA THR A 107 -10.93 -12.23 7.01
C THR A 107 -9.82 -13.00 6.29
N ARG A 108 -8.96 -12.34 5.52
CA ARG A 108 -7.91 -12.97 4.71
C ARG A 108 -6.51 -12.82 5.27
N LEU A 109 -6.28 -11.85 6.14
CA LEU A 109 -4.98 -11.51 6.70
C LEU A 109 -4.90 -12.02 8.13
N ASP A 110 -3.79 -12.65 8.53
CA ASP A 110 -3.69 -13.29 9.86
C ASP A 110 -2.63 -12.64 10.78
N ASN A 111 -1.82 -11.70 10.27
CA ASN A 111 -0.66 -11.16 10.98
C ASN A 111 -0.82 -9.68 11.41
N PHE A 112 -2.01 -9.10 11.27
CA PHE A 112 -2.27 -7.70 11.65
C PHE A 112 -2.55 -7.54 13.15
N ASP A 113 -2.42 -6.32 13.68
CA ASP A 113 -2.75 -5.97 15.07
C ASP A 113 -4.26 -5.83 15.22
N GLY A 114 -4.94 -6.95 15.52
CA GLY A 114 -6.39 -6.98 15.69
C GLY A 114 -6.91 -6.00 16.74
N SER A 115 -6.20 -5.84 17.87
CA SER A 115 -6.63 -4.91 18.92
C SER A 115 -6.61 -3.46 18.45
N ASN A 116 -5.57 -3.04 17.74
CA ASN A 116 -5.47 -1.69 17.19
C ASN A 116 -6.51 -1.46 16.08
N ILE A 117 -6.56 -2.37 15.10
CA ILE A 117 -7.49 -2.28 13.97
C ILE A 117 -8.94 -2.23 14.44
N ALA A 118 -9.34 -3.09 15.39
CA ALA A 118 -10.70 -3.07 15.93
C ALA A 118 -11.06 -1.72 16.57
N ASN A 119 -10.14 -1.12 17.34
CA ASN A 119 -10.36 0.19 17.95
C ASN A 119 -10.51 1.30 16.91
N VAL A 120 -9.69 1.28 15.86
CA VAL A 120 -9.79 2.24 14.75
C VAL A 120 -11.10 2.05 13.97
N SER A 121 -11.47 0.81 13.68
CA SER A 121 -12.73 0.46 13.01
C SER A 121 -13.95 0.96 13.79
N ILE A 122 -13.99 0.78 15.12
CA ILE A 122 -15.06 1.34 15.97
C ILE A 122 -15.13 2.87 15.86
N GLY A 123 -13.98 3.55 15.92
CA GLY A 123 -13.91 5.01 15.78
C GLY A 123 -14.44 5.52 14.43
N GLU A 124 -14.33 4.70 13.38
CA GLU A 124 -14.76 5.00 12.01
C GLU A 124 -16.15 4.47 11.65
N GLY A 125 -16.88 3.90 12.63
CA GLY A 125 -18.25 3.37 12.48
C GLY A 125 -18.34 1.97 11.86
N LEU A 126 -17.22 1.26 11.75
CA LEU A 126 -17.09 -0.10 11.22
C LEU A 126 -17.24 -1.15 12.34
N TYR A 127 -18.46 -1.25 12.87
CA TYR A 127 -18.74 -2.10 14.03
C TYR A 127 -18.75 -3.59 13.69
N GLU A 128 -19.16 -3.99 12.48
CA GLU A 128 -19.20 -5.39 12.06
C GLU A 128 -17.78 -5.94 11.86
N GLU A 129 -16.92 -5.15 11.23
CA GLU A 129 -15.50 -5.43 11.06
C GLU A 129 -14.81 -5.55 12.41
N ALA A 130 -15.04 -4.59 13.31
CA ALA A 130 -14.49 -4.64 14.66
C ALA A 130 -14.96 -5.87 15.44
N PHE A 131 -16.25 -6.23 15.33
CA PHE A 131 -16.80 -7.43 15.96
C PHE A 131 -16.16 -8.71 15.42
N THR A 132 -15.88 -8.78 14.12
CA THR A 132 -15.26 -9.94 13.48
C THR A 132 -13.83 -10.20 13.95
N ILE A 133 -13.12 -9.15 14.39
CA ILE A 133 -11.75 -9.26 14.89
C ILE A 133 -11.70 -9.83 16.32
N PHE A 134 -12.75 -9.62 17.13
CA PHE A 134 -12.81 -10.05 18.54
C PHE A 134 -13.25 -11.51 18.69
#